data_AF-A0A940L9U4-F1
#
_entry.id   AF-A0A940L9U4-F1
#
_cell.length_a   1.000
_cell.length_b   1.000
_cell.length_c   1.000
_cell.angle_alpha   90.00
_cell.angle_beta   90.00
_cell.angle_gamma   90.00
#
_symmetry.space_group_name_H-M   'P 1'
#
loop_
_entity.id
_entity.type
_entity.pdbx_description
1 polymer ?
#
loop_
_entity_poly.entity_id
_entity_poly.type
_entity_poly.pdbx_seq_one_letter_code
_entity_poly.pdbx_strand_id
1 'polypeptide(L)' 'IHFAFEVSKQEYVDALSQIKESGIEILHEQVWKNGLRSFYFHDPDHHLVEIIEQGLWEQ' A
#
# COMPACT_ATOMS: atom_id res chain seq x y z
N ILE A 1 -4.70 -1.58 14.79
CA ILE A 1 -5.68 -0.83 13.97
C ILE A 1 -5.35 -1.13 12.50
N HIS A 2 -6.33 -1.12 11.60
CA HIS A 2 -6.11 -1.18 10.15
C HIS A 2 -6.65 0.09 9.52
N PHE A 3 -5.85 0.72 8.66
CA PHE A 3 -6.25 1.85 7.84
C PHE A 3 -5.51 1.82 6.50
N ALA A 4 -6.07 2.52 5.52
CA ALA A 4 -5.54 2.56 4.17
C ALA A 4 -5.40 4.01 3.68
N PHE A 5 -4.35 4.27 2.91
CA PHE A 5 -4.18 5.51 2.16
C PHE A 5 -4.38 5.25 0.68
N GLU A 6 -5.24 6.04 0.05
CA GLU A 6 -5.36 6.09 -1.40
C GLU A 6 -4.39 7.12 -1.96
N VAL A 7 -3.60 6.70 -2.94
CA VAL A 7 -2.55 7.51 -3.54
C VAL A 7 -2.58 7.40 -5.06
N SER A 8 -1.99 8.37 -5.76
CA SER A 8 -1.82 8.26 -7.21
C SER A 8 -0.91 7.08 -7.57
N LYS A 9 -0.97 6.63 -8.84
CA LYS A 9 -0.13 5.50 -9.30
C LYS A 9 1.37 5.76 -9.15
N GLN A 10 1.80 7.01 -9.30
CA GLN A 10 3.20 7.37 -9.12
C GLN A 10 3.59 7.28 -7.64
N GLU A 11 2.78 7.86 -6.76
CA GLU A 11 2.99 7.80 -5.31
C GLU A 11 2.94 6.38 -4.76
N TYR A 12 2.13 5.48 -5.37
CA TYR A 12 2.14 4.05 -5.02
C TYR A 12 3.53 3.44 -5.21
N VAL A 13 4.15 3.68 -6.37
CA VAL A 13 5.48 3.15 -6.70
C VAL A 13 6.55 3.76 -5.81
N ASP A 14 6.46 5.07 -5.57
CA ASP A 14 7.41 5.80 -4.72
C ASP A 14 7.29 5.33 -3.26
N ALA A 15 6.08 5.16 -2.74
CA ALA A 15 5.84 4.66 -1.39
C ALA A 15 6.33 3.22 -1.23
N LEU A 16 6.03 2.33 -2.18
CA LEU A 16 6.51 0.94 -2.12
C LEU A 16 8.04 0.87 -2.08
N SER A 17 8.71 1.71 -2.88
CA SER A 17 10.17 1.82 -2.89
C SER A 17 10.69 2.35 -1.56
N GLN A 18 10.13 3.44 -1.03
CA GLN A 18 10.53 4.04 0.25
C GLN A 18 10.38 3.07 1.43
N ILE A 19 9.28 2.32 1.49
CA ILE A 19 9.03 1.33 2.56
C ILE A 19 10.05 0.19 2.46
N LYS A 20 10.30 -0.35 1.27
CA LYS A 20 11.32 -1.39 1.04
C LYS A 20 12.73 -0.90 1.38
N GLU A 21 13.09 0.32 0.99
CA GLU A 21 14.38 0.94 1.29
C GLU A 21 14.57 1.22 2.79
N SER A 22 13.47 1.45 3.51
CA SER A 22 13.47 1.63 4.98
C SER A 22 13.64 0.31 5.74
N GLY A 23 13.76 -0.82 5.04
CA GLY A 23 13.90 -2.16 5.64
C GLY A 23 12.61 -2.68 6.26
N ILE A 24 11.47 -2.07 5.96
CA ILE A 24 10.16 -2.51 6.43
C ILE A 24 9.69 -3.65 5.52
N GLU A 25 9.26 -4.76 6.13
CA GLU A 25 8.74 -5.90 5.40
C GLU A 25 7.39 -5.57 4.76
N ILE A 26 7.26 -5.88 3.46
CA ILE A 26 5.97 -5.90 2.79
C ILE A 26 5.32 -7.24 3.07
N LEU A 27 4.21 -7.21 3.78
CA LEU A 27 3.47 -8.41 4.21
C LEU A 27 2.74 -9.05 3.03
N HIS A 28 2.18 -8.23 2.15
CA HIS A 28 1.40 -8.69 1.01
C HIS A 28 1.35 -7.62 -0.08
N GLU A 29 1.32 -8.05 -1.34
CA GLU A 29 1.04 -7.22 -2.52
C GLU A 29 -0.17 -7.84 -3.24
N GLN A 30 -1.20 -7.04 -3.48
CA GLN A 30 -2.46 -7.46 -4.10
C GLN A 30 -2.65 -6.74 -5.44
N VAL A 31 -3.01 -7.51 -6.47
CA VAL A 31 -3.51 -6.97 -7.74
C VAL A 31 -5.00 -7.28 -7.85
N TRP A 32 -5.81 -6.25 -8.08
CA TRP A 32 -7.26 -6.34 -8.14
C TRP A 32 -7.75 -6.60 -9.57
N LYS A 33 -9.03 -6.97 -9.74
CA LYS A 33 -9.60 -7.38 -11.04
C LYS A 33 -9.52 -6.28 -12.11
N ASN A 34 -9.51 -5.02 -11.69
CA ASN A 34 -9.37 -3.84 -12.55
C ASN A 34 -7.91 -3.48 -12.86
N GLY A 35 -6.94 -4.25 -12.35
CA GLY A 35 -5.51 -4.00 -12.51
C GLY A 35 -4.92 -2.97 -11.54
N LEU A 36 -5.74 -2.39 -10.64
CA LEU A 36 -5.22 -1.58 -9.54
C LEU A 36 -4.52 -2.44 -8.50
N ARG A 37 -3.67 -1.82 -7.70
CA ARG A 37 -2.79 -2.50 -6.75
C ARG A 37 -2.95 -1.99 -5.33
N SER A 38 -2.69 -2.87 -4.36
CA SER A 38 -2.45 -2.49 -2.98
C SER A 38 -1.28 -3.25 -2.38
N PHE A 39 -0.62 -2.67 -1.36
CA PHE A 39 0.36 -3.38 -0.56
C PHE A 39 0.17 -3.10 0.93
N TYR A 40 0.64 -4.03 1.76
CA TYR A 40 0.42 -4.03 3.20
C TYR A 40 1.74 -4.12 3.95
N PHE A 41 1.86 -3.41 5.06
CA PHE A 41 3.00 -3.48 5.97
C PHE A 41 2.59 -3.12 7.41
N HIS A 42 3.51 -3.38 8.35
CA HIS A 42 3.36 -2.90 9.73
C HIS A 42 4.16 -1.62 9.95
N ASP A 43 3.51 -0.61 10.53
CA ASP A 43 4.22 0.55 11.06
C ASP A 43 4.93 0.21 12.38
N PRO A 44 5.76 1.12 12.94
CA PRO A 44 6.46 0.88 14.20
C PRO A 44 5.56 0.61 15.42
N ASP A 45 4.30 1.06 15.36
CA ASP A 45 3.29 0.85 16.40
C ASP A 45 2.46 -0.43 16.14
N HIS A 46 2.88 -1.26 15.18
CA HIS A 46 2.22 -2.49 14.74
C HIS A 46 0.79 -2.28 14.19
N HIS A 47 0.48 -1.09 13.69
CA HIS A 47 -0.73 -0.93 12.87
C HIS A 47 -0.55 -1.64 11.54
N LEU A 48 -1.65 -2.18 11.00
CA LEU A 48 -1.68 -2.69 9.64
C LEU A 48 -1.98 -1.52 8.72
N VAL A 49 -0.98 -1.12 7.94
CA VAL A 49 -1.10 -0.03 6.97
C VAL A 49 -1.22 -0.62 5.59
N GLU A 50 -2.17 -0.11 4.83
CA GLU A 50 -2.38 -0.45 3.43
C GLU A 50 -2.21 0.80 2.55
N ILE A 51 -1.51 0.66 1.43
CA ILE A 51 -1.44 1.69 0.40
C ILE A 51 -2.14 1.15 -0.84
N ILE A 52 -3.11 1.90 -1.34
CA ILE A 52 -3.92 1.52 -2.51
C ILE A 52 -3.76 2.55 -3.64
N GLU A 53 -3.80 2.09 -4.88
CA GLU A 53 -3.89 3.00 -6.03
C GLU A 53 -5.27 3.67 -6.11
N GLN A 54 -5.28 4.94 -6.53
CA GLN A 54 -6.49 5.73 -6.72
C GLN A 54 -7.49 5.06 -7.66
N GLY A 55 -8.76 5.08 -7.28
CA GLY A 55 -9.85 4.45 -8.03
C GLY A 55 -10.31 3.12 -7.44
N LEU A 56 -9.73 2.69 -6.31
CA LEU A 56 -10.05 1.40 -5.69
C LEU A 56 -11.26 1.50 -4.75
N TRP A 57 -11.50 2.66 -4.12
CA TRP A 57 -12.66 2.84 -3.23
C TRP A 57 -14.00 2.90 -3.98
N GLU A 58 -13.99 3.39 -5.23
CA GLU A 58 -15.21 3.55 -6.03
C GLU A 58 -15.64 2.28 -6.76
N GLN A 59 -15.02 1.13 -6.46
CA GLN A 59 -15.28 -0.18 -7.07
C GLN A 59 -16.51 -0.90 -6.50
#